data_AF-A0A257JEW3-F1
#
_entry.id   AF-A0A257JEW3-F1
#
_cell.length_a   1.000
_cell.length_b   1.000
_cell.length_c   1.000
_cell.angle_alpha   90.00
_cell.angle_beta   90.00
_cell.angle_gamma   90.00
#
_symmetry.space_group_name_H-M   'P 1'
#
loop_
_entity.id
_entity.type
_entity.pdbx_description
1 polymer ?
#
loop_
_entity_poly.entity_id
_entity_poly.type
_entity_poly.pdbx_seq_one_letter_code
_entity_poly.pdbx_strand_id
1 'polypeptide(L)'
;VFTLSMHGAKNFPFRKEASDLDVDLPDGCTDEPYLAALDQALDEAWRRQCDAGEPPGLAFYLAGADPHEGDRLGRLKLTAAGLAERDERVFDCLRQHRVPVAVTMAGGYGRDIHTTVAVQLHSVRLAHAAWARWQAAQADLARP
;
A
#
# COMPACT_ATOMS: atom_id res chain seq x y z
N VAL A 1 3.87 11.30 -13.65
CA VAL A 1 3.23 10.41 -12.65
C VAL A 1 4.34 10.01 -11.71
N PHE A 2 4.17 10.22 -10.40
CA PHE A 2 5.15 9.76 -9.41
C PHE A 2 4.86 8.30 -9.05
N THR A 3 5.89 7.46 -9.00
CA THR A 3 5.77 6.05 -8.65
C THR A 3 6.58 5.72 -7.39
N LEU A 4 5.89 5.13 -6.41
CA LEU A 4 6.49 4.51 -5.24
C LEU A 4 6.30 3.00 -5.32
N SER A 5 7.36 2.25 -5.09
CA SER A 5 7.35 0.78 -5.12
C SER A 5 8.09 0.22 -3.91
N MET A 6 7.42 -0.62 -3.13
CA MET A 6 8.03 -1.41 -2.06
C MET A 6 8.01 -2.88 -2.46
N HIS A 7 9.17 -3.52 -2.47
CA HIS A 7 9.29 -4.88 -3.00
C HIS A 7 10.45 -5.64 -2.39
N GLY A 8 10.37 -6.98 -2.44
CA GLY A 8 11.51 -7.82 -2.08
C GLY A 8 12.69 -7.54 -3.03
N ALA A 9 13.86 -7.29 -2.46
CA ALA A 9 15.08 -6.94 -3.22
C ALA A 9 15.40 -7.99 -4.29
N LYS A 10 15.11 -9.27 -4.01
CA LYS A 10 15.34 -10.42 -4.89
C LYS A 10 14.06 -10.97 -5.53
N ASN A 11 12.92 -10.27 -5.43
CA ASN A 11 11.69 -10.68 -6.13
C ASN A 11 11.87 -10.60 -7.65
N PHE A 12 11.08 -11.39 -8.36
CA PHE A 12 10.98 -11.28 -9.82
C PHE A 12 10.19 -10.00 -10.19
N PRO A 13 10.55 -9.29 -11.26
CA PRO A 13 11.73 -9.51 -12.12
C PRO A 13 13.04 -9.07 -11.44
N PHE A 14 14.12 -9.81 -11.69
CA PHE A 14 15.44 -9.50 -11.10
C PHE A 14 16.01 -8.15 -11.56
N ARG A 15 15.58 -7.67 -12.73
CA ARG A 15 15.73 -6.29 -13.16
C ARG A 15 14.37 -5.63 -12.99
N LYS A 16 14.28 -4.73 -12.01
CA LYS A 16 13.08 -3.95 -11.75
C LYS A 16 13.04 -2.76 -12.68
N GLU A 17 11.85 -2.41 -13.13
CA GLU A 17 11.63 -1.11 -13.76
C GLU A 17 11.89 -0.03 -12.72
N ALA A 18 12.56 1.05 -13.12
CA ALA A 18 12.88 2.15 -12.20
C ALA A 18 11.61 2.96 -11.89
N SER A 19 11.32 3.14 -10.60
CA SER A 19 10.30 4.06 -10.10
C SER A 19 10.95 5.39 -9.71
N ASP A 20 10.14 6.39 -9.36
CA ASP A 20 10.65 7.63 -8.76
C ASP A 20 11.15 7.40 -7.32
N LEU A 21 10.58 6.43 -6.61
CA LEU A 21 10.99 5.98 -5.28
C LEU A 21 10.82 4.46 -5.13
N ASP A 22 11.95 3.74 -5.10
CA ASP A 22 12.00 2.29 -4.88
C ASP A 22 12.53 1.97 -3.47
N VAL A 23 11.87 1.04 -2.79
CA VAL A 23 12.26 0.53 -1.46
C VAL A 23 12.49 -0.98 -1.56
N ASP A 24 13.77 -1.35 -1.58
CA ASP A 24 14.21 -2.73 -1.55
C ASP A 24 14.17 -3.30 -0.12
N LEU A 25 13.36 -4.34 0.08
CA LEU A 25 13.22 -5.05 1.34
C LEU A 25 13.94 -6.40 1.32
N PRO A 26 14.63 -6.80 2.41
CA PRO A 26 15.32 -8.08 2.44
C PRO A 26 14.33 -9.27 2.40
N ASP A 27 14.79 -10.40 1.85
CA ASP A 27 14.05 -11.67 1.95
C ASP A 27 13.74 -11.97 3.42
N GLY A 28 12.50 -12.37 3.71
CA GLY A 28 12.07 -12.65 5.06
C GLY A 28 11.61 -11.43 5.86
N CYS A 29 11.54 -10.23 5.26
CA CYS A 29 11.06 -9.02 5.95
C CYS A 29 9.68 -9.26 6.58
N THR A 30 9.58 -9.04 7.89
CA THR A 30 8.37 -9.20 8.71
C THR A 30 7.65 -7.87 8.89
N ASP A 31 6.53 -7.89 9.61
CA ASP A 31 5.63 -6.74 9.76
C ASP A 31 6.33 -5.44 10.22
N GLU A 32 7.04 -5.48 11.35
CA GLU A 32 7.66 -4.28 11.93
C GLU A 32 8.66 -3.56 10.99
N PRO A 33 9.68 -4.23 10.43
CA PRO A 33 10.60 -3.56 9.50
C PRO A 33 9.91 -3.16 8.19
N TYR A 34 8.89 -3.89 7.72
CA TYR A 34 8.14 -3.50 6.54
C TYR A 34 7.38 -2.20 6.79
N LEU A 35 6.65 -2.11 7.91
CA LEU A 35 5.82 -0.96 8.26
C LEU A 35 6.66 0.28 8.57
N ALA A 36 7.82 0.11 9.22
CA ALA A 36 8.77 1.20 9.41
C ALA A 36 9.30 1.75 8.08
N ALA A 37 9.62 0.86 7.12
CA ALA A 37 10.03 1.27 5.78
C ALA A 37 8.89 1.93 5.00
N LEU A 38 7.63 1.49 5.20
CA LEU A 38 6.46 2.10 4.59
C LEU A 38 6.28 3.54 5.07
N ASP A 39 6.35 3.79 6.37
CA ASP A 39 6.21 5.13 6.93
C ASP A 39 7.26 6.08 6.33
N GLN A 40 8.53 5.67 6.32
CA GLN A 40 9.62 6.44 5.72
C GLN A 40 9.40 6.72 4.23
N ALA A 41 8.88 5.73 3.49
CA ALA A 41 8.64 5.86 2.06
C ALA A 41 7.46 6.80 1.76
N LEU A 42 6.39 6.75 2.56
CA LEU A 42 5.24 7.66 2.44
C LEU A 42 5.66 9.10 2.76
N ASP A 43 6.41 9.32 3.83
CA ASP A 43 6.92 10.63 4.21
C ASP A 43 7.81 11.23 3.10
N GLU A 44 8.73 10.44 2.55
CA GLU A 44 9.62 10.87 1.48
C GLU A 44 8.86 11.13 0.18
N ALA A 45 7.89 10.28 -0.18
CA ALA A 45 7.04 10.49 -1.34
C ALA A 45 6.29 11.83 -1.25
N TRP A 46 5.70 12.12 -0.09
CA TRP A 46 4.98 13.37 0.13
C TRP A 46 5.88 14.58 0.19
N ARG A 47 7.06 14.47 0.80
CA ARG A 47 8.06 15.54 0.73
C ARG A 47 8.38 15.90 -0.72
N ARG A 48 8.65 14.90 -1.58
CA ARG A 48 8.93 15.10 -3.01
C ARG A 48 7.75 15.68 -3.78
N GLN A 49 6.52 15.26 -3.48
CA GLN A 49 5.33 15.82 -4.11
C GLN A 49 5.08 17.28 -3.70
N CYS A 50 5.24 17.61 -2.42
CA CYS A 50 5.12 19.00 -1.93
C CYS A 50 6.18 19.92 -2.54
N ASP A 51 7.43 19.45 -2.64
CA ASP A 51 8.53 20.21 -3.26
C ASP A 51 8.26 20.50 -4.75
N ALA A 52 7.45 19.67 -5.43
CA ALA A 52 7.06 19.85 -6.82
C ALA A 52 5.93 20.89 -7.03
N GLY A 53 5.35 21.44 -5.96
CA GLY A 53 4.40 22.54 -5.98
C GLY A 53 2.95 22.15 -5.68
N GLU A 54 2.33 21.33 -6.53
CA GLU A 54 0.93 20.91 -6.35
C GLU A 54 0.82 19.43 -5.93
N PRO A 55 -0.04 19.10 -4.95
CA PRO A 55 -0.28 17.72 -4.56
C PRO A 55 -0.98 16.94 -5.68
N PRO A 56 -0.81 15.61 -5.74
CA PRO A 56 -1.48 14.79 -6.75
C PRO A 56 -3.00 14.84 -6.58
N GLY A 57 -3.73 14.95 -7.69
CA GLY A 57 -5.20 14.93 -7.68
C GLY A 57 -5.82 13.54 -7.45
N LEU A 58 -5.05 12.46 -7.59
CA LEU A 58 -5.48 11.07 -7.44
C LEU A 58 -4.28 10.16 -7.17
N ALA A 59 -4.45 9.20 -6.26
CA ALA A 59 -3.52 8.10 -6.05
C ALA A 59 -4.08 6.78 -6.62
N PHE A 60 -3.21 5.95 -7.19
CA PHE A 60 -3.51 4.56 -7.52
C PHE A 60 -2.78 3.65 -6.53
N TYR A 61 -3.53 2.86 -5.77
CA TYR A 61 -2.96 1.93 -4.80
C TYR A 61 -3.12 0.49 -5.27
N LEU A 62 -1.99 -0.18 -5.53
CA LEU A 62 -1.93 -1.58 -5.91
C LEU A 62 -1.74 -2.43 -4.65
N ALA A 63 -2.84 -2.87 -4.06
CA ALA A 63 -2.87 -3.67 -2.84
C ALA A 63 -2.51 -5.14 -3.15
N GLY A 64 -1.20 -5.42 -3.26
CA GLY A 64 -0.68 -6.78 -3.45
C GLY A 64 -0.79 -7.63 -2.17
N ALA A 65 -1.22 -8.87 -2.32
CA ALA A 65 -1.23 -9.89 -1.28
C ALA A 65 0.04 -10.77 -1.29
N ASP A 66 0.90 -10.65 -2.29
CA ASP A 66 2.14 -11.43 -2.40
C ASP A 66 3.24 -11.12 -1.36
N PRO A 67 3.21 -10.06 -0.52
CA PRO A 67 4.11 -9.97 0.62
C PRO A 67 3.77 -10.94 1.76
N HIS A 68 2.59 -11.56 1.72
CA HIS A 68 2.10 -12.47 2.76
C HIS A 68 3.06 -13.66 2.96
N GLU A 69 3.25 -14.09 4.21
CA GLU A 69 4.19 -15.16 4.56
C GLU A 69 3.91 -16.52 3.89
N GLY A 70 2.63 -16.76 3.57
CA GLY A 70 2.14 -17.95 2.87
C GLY A 70 2.18 -17.87 1.34
N ASP A 71 2.66 -16.75 0.78
CA ASP A 71 2.82 -16.58 -0.66
C ASP A 71 3.92 -17.49 -1.21
N ARG A 72 3.70 -18.05 -2.41
CA ARG A 72 4.65 -18.95 -3.06
C ARG A 72 5.71 -18.22 -3.87
N LEU A 73 5.38 -17.05 -4.43
CA LEU A 73 6.25 -16.27 -5.31
C LEU A 73 6.93 -15.12 -4.57
N GLY A 74 6.24 -14.52 -3.61
CA GLY A 74 6.78 -13.48 -2.74
C GLY A 74 7.85 -14.00 -1.78
N ARG A 75 8.82 -13.14 -1.48
CA ARG A 75 9.94 -13.44 -0.57
C ARG A 75 9.83 -12.76 0.79
N LEU A 76 8.78 -11.99 1.02
CA LEU A 76 8.52 -11.32 2.30
C LEU A 76 7.73 -12.26 3.24
N LYS A 77 7.59 -11.85 4.49
CA LYS A 77 6.98 -12.63 5.58
C LYS A 77 6.01 -11.79 6.40
N LEU A 78 5.14 -11.05 5.70
CA LEU A 78 4.11 -10.28 6.38
C LEU A 78 2.98 -11.21 6.83
N THR A 79 2.46 -10.96 8.02
CA THR A 79 1.23 -11.59 8.48
C THR A 79 0.02 -10.93 7.81
N ALA A 80 -1.15 -11.56 7.92
CA ALA A 80 -2.40 -10.94 7.49
C ALA A 80 -2.68 -9.62 8.24
N ALA A 81 -2.25 -9.51 9.51
CA ALA A 81 -2.38 -8.28 10.29
C ALA A 81 -1.40 -7.20 9.81
N GLY A 82 -0.16 -7.57 9.47
CA GLY A 82 0.81 -6.63 8.88
C GLY A 82 0.35 -6.06 7.53
N LEU A 83 -0.30 -6.89 6.70
CA LEU A 83 -0.90 -6.42 5.45
C LEU A 83 -2.10 -5.49 5.67
N ALA A 84 -2.94 -5.80 6.66
CA ALA A 84 -4.05 -4.91 7.05
C ALA A 84 -3.53 -3.54 7.51
N GLU A 85 -2.55 -3.54 8.40
CA GLU A 85 -1.91 -2.33 8.92
C GLU A 85 -1.25 -1.49 7.81
N ARG A 86 -0.59 -2.15 6.84
CA ARG A 86 -0.07 -1.47 5.63
C ARG A 86 -1.18 -0.72 4.89
N ASP A 87 -2.29 -1.40 4.61
CA ASP A 87 -3.40 -0.82 3.86
C ASP A 87 -4.00 0.37 4.63
N GLU A 88 -4.19 0.24 5.94
CA GLU A 88 -4.68 1.32 6.81
C GLU A 88 -3.77 2.55 6.78
N ARG A 89 -2.44 2.37 6.92
CA ARG A 89 -1.47 3.47 6.87
C ARG A 89 -1.47 4.20 5.54
N VAL A 90 -1.54 3.47 4.43
CA VAL A 90 -1.66 4.07 3.10
C VAL A 90 -2.95 4.90 2.99
N PHE A 91 -4.09 4.35 3.41
CA PHE A 91 -5.36 5.08 3.35
C PHE A 91 -5.37 6.31 4.25
N ASP A 92 -4.80 6.21 5.46
CA ASP A 92 -4.74 7.33 6.39
C ASP A 92 -3.78 8.42 5.90
N CYS A 93 -2.62 8.06 5.34
CA CYS A 93 -1.70 9.02 4.70
C CYS A 93 -2.41 9.79 3.57
N LEU A 94 -3.07 9.10 2.65
CA LEU A 94 -3.80 9.73 1.54
C LEU A 94 -4.95 10.62 2.04
N ARG A 95 -5.68 10.17 3.06
CA ARG A 95 -6.76 10.94 3.69
C ARG A 95 -6.23 12.20 4.37
N GLN A 96 -5.14 12.13 5.13
CA GLN A 96 -4.51 13.28 5.80
C GLN A 96 -4.12 14.36 4.78
N HIS A 97 -3.63 13.97 3.62
CA HIS A 97 -3.26 14.87 2.54
C HIS A 97 -4.41 15.19 1.58
N ARG A 98 -5.63 14.72 1.87
CA ARG A 98 -6.84 14.97 1.08
C ARG A 98 -6.71 14.54 -0.38
N VAL A 99 -6.03 13.42 -0.62
CA VAL A 99 -5.88 12.81 -1.94
C VAL A 99 -6.85 11.63 -2.07
N PRO A 100 -7.79 11.64 -3.04
CA PRO A 100 -8.64 10.48 -3.29
C PRO A 100 -7.81 9.31 -3.84
N VAL A 101 -8.27 8.09 -3.62
CA VAL A 101 -7.55 6.87 -4.01
C VAL A 101 -8.42 5.93 -4.83
N ALA A 102 -7.87 5.44 -5.94
CA ALA A 102 -8.37 4.29 -6.65
C ALA A 102 -7.57 3.06 -6.22
N VAL A 103 -8.25 2.04 -5.68
CA VAL A 103 -7.62 0.83 -5.17
C VAL A 103 -7.83 -0.31 -6.18
N THR A 104 -6.75 -1.04 -6.46
CA THR A 104 -6.83 -2.32 -7.18
C THR A 104 -6.17 -3.41 -6.36
N MET A 105 -6.77 -4.59 -6.36
CA MET A 105 -6.07 -5.79 -5.90
C MET A 105 -4.92 -6.07 -6.87
N ALA A 106 -3.82 -6.62 -6.37
CA ALA A 106 -2.67 -7.00 -7.19
C ALA A 106 -2.24 -8.45 -6.88
N GLY A 107 -0.93 -8.74 -6.93
CA GLY A 107 -0.38 -10.10 -6.78
C GLY A 107 -0.89 -10.85 -5.56
N GLY A 108 -0.71 -12.17 -5.54
CA GLY A 108 -1.24 -13.04 -4.51
C GLY A 108 -1.33 -14.46 -5.05
N TYR A 109 -0.36 -15.27 -4.66
CA TYR A 109 -0.06 -16.58 -5.21
C TYR A 109 0.16 -17.59 -4.06
N GLY A 110 -0.65 -17.44 -3.01
CA GLY A 110 -0.60 -18.27 -1.82
C GLY A 110 -0.69 -19.76 -2.13
N ARG A 111 -0.02 -20.56 -1.29
CA ARG A 111 -0.16 -22.02 -1.35
C ARG A 111 -1.59 -22.48 -1.06
N ASP A 112 -2.24 -21.77 -0.14
CA ASP A 112 -3.66 -21.93 0.17
C ASP A 112 -4.45 -20.75 -0.40
N ILE A 113 -5.36 -21.05 -1.31
CA ILE A 113 -6.24 -20.08 -1.95
C ILE A 113 -7.17 -19.39 -0.94
N HIS A 114 -7.59 -20.08 0.12
CA HIS A 114 -8.47 -19.50 1.14
C HIS A 114 -7.77 -18.38 1.90
N THR A 115 -6.47 -18.55 2.20
CA THR A 115 -5.65 -17.50 2.80
C THR A 115 -5.51 -16.29 1.87
N THR A 116 -5.19 -16.51 0.60
CA THR A 116 -5.07 -15.40 -0.38
C THR A 116 -6.37 -14.64 -0.54
N VAL A 117 -7.50 -15.34 -0.65
CA VAL A 117 -8.83 -14.72 -0.73
C VAL A 117 -9.15 -13.94 0.54
N ALA A 118 -8.84 -14.48 1.72
CA ALA A 118 -9.08 -13.79 2.98
C ALA A 118 -8.28 -12.48 3.10
N VAL A 119 -7.01 -12.50 2.70
CA VAL A 119 -6.14 -11.31 2.68
C VAL A 119 -6.69 -10.25 1.71
N GLN A 120 -6.99 -10.62 0.47
CA GLN A 120 -7.52 -9.66 -0.51
C GLN A 120 -8.89 -9.10 -0.11
N LEU A 121 -9.78 -9.95 0.43
CA LEU A 121 -11.07 -9.51 0.94
C LEU A 121 -10.90 -8.53 2.11
N HIS A 122 -9.89 -8.72 2.95
CA HIS A 122 -9.57 -7.79 4.03
C HIS A 122 -9.15 -6.42 3.46
N SER A 123 -8.24 -6.38 2.49
CA SER A 123 -7.87 -5.14 1.78
C SER A 123 -9.06 -4.41 1.17
N VAL A 124 -9.98 -5.14 0.52
CA VAL A 124 -11.21 -4.56 -0.06
C VAL A 124 -12.14 -4.00 1.02
N ARG A 125 -12.27 -4.69 2.16
CA ARG A 125 -13.09 -4.20 3.29
C ARG A 125 -12.49 -2.92 3.90
N LEU A 126 -11.18 -2.85 4.06
CA LEU A 126 -10.48 -1.66 4.53
C LEU A 126 -10.62 -0.50 3.53
N ALA A 127 -10.51 -0.77 2.23
CA ALA A 127 -10.74 0.23 1.19
C ALA A 127 -12.17 0.78 1.24
N HIS A 128 -13.18 -0.09 1.41
CA HIS A 128 -14.57 0.34 1.58
C HIS A 128 -14.77 1.18 2.86
N ALA A 129 -14.16 0.78 3.98
CA ALA A 129 -14.21 1.54 5.22
C ALA A 129 -13.52 2.91 5.09
N ALA A 130 -12.37 2.98 4.42
CA ALA A 130 -11.68 4.22 4.09
C ALA A 130 -12.54 5.13 3.20
N TRP A 131 -13.20 4.58 2.19
CA TRP A 131 -14.16 5.31 1.35
C TRP A 131 -15.34 5.86 2.16
N ALA A 132 -15.94 5.06 3.04
CA ALA A 132 -17.04 5.53 3.89
C ALA A 132 -16.61 6.70 4.79
N ARG A 133 -15.41 6.61 5.40
CA ARG A 133 -14.81 7.71 6.18
C ARG A 133 -14.57 8.96 5.32
N TRP A 134 -14.10 8.78 4.10
CA TRP A 134 -13.90 9.87 3.14
C TRP A 134 -15.22 10.59 2.81
N GLN A 135 -16.28 9.83 2.49
CA GLN A 135 -17.59 10.40 2.18
C GLN A 135 -18.18 11.19 3.36
N ALA A 136 -18.04 10.68 4.58
CA ALA A 136 -18.48 11.39 5.78
C ALA A 136 -17.75 12.73 5.96
N ALA A 137 -16.43 12.76 5.78
CA ALA A 137 -15.63 13.99 5.88
C ALA A 137 -16.00 15.03 4.81
N GLN A 138 -16.33 14.59 3.59
CA GLN A 138 -16.82 15.49 2.54
C GLN A 138 -18.19 16.08 2.87
N ALA A 139 -19.09 15.28 3.45
CA ALA A 139 -20.41 15.75 3.86
C ALA A 139 -20.34 16.81 4.96
N ASP A 140 -19.41 16.67 5.92
CA ASP A 140 -19.20 17.67 6.97
C ASP A 140 -18.65 18.99 6.43
N LEU A 141 -17.75 18.94 5.43
CA LEU A 141 -17.23 20.13 4.75
C LEU A 141 -18.28 20.86 3.90
N ALA A 142 -19.31 20.15 3.44
CA ALA A 142 -20.39 20.69 2.65
C ALA A 142 -21.54 21.28 3.49
N ARG A 143 -21.48 21.17 4.83
CA ARG A 143 -22.45 21.84 5.71
C ARG A 143 -22.14 23.35 5.77
N PRO A 144 -23.17 24.20 5.60
CA PRO A 144 -23.02 25.66 5.59
C PRO A 144 -22.67 26.24 6.97
#